data_AF-A0A954WER4-F1
#
_entry.id   AF-A0A954WER4-F1
#
_cell.length_a   1.000
_cell.length_b   1.000
_cell.length_c   1.000
_cell.angle_alpha   90.00
_cell.angle_beta   90.00
_cell.angle_gamma   90.00
#
_symmetry.space_group_name_H-M   'P 1'
#
loop_
_entity.id
_entity.type
_entity.pdbx_description
1 polymer ?
#
loop_
_entity_poly.entity_id
_entity_poly.type
_entity_poly.pdbx_seq_one_letter_code
_entity_poly.pdbx_strand_id
1 'polypeptide(L)'
;RDTQRSPNARKFCCSNPRLIELVAEDRRQLLETDRRSIPEAFMVSVDPSDGEGTCHCAECARLGTTTDRVFHLANEVAKRLRKDDPRAWVGLYAYSSHRMPPTIDVEPNVYVQVAMGFNRTPYSLPELVERWSQRVHAIGLREYYGVEAWDWGLPGRARGGRVDYHRTWIPFYADRKLNGINAETNANWGAQALGLYVASQLMWDPKANVDALVDEFLTQLFGDAAETMRGFYAKMEAAPPLRPATLLPMFEDLQAARTQSNDPAVQARLIDLMAYLAYVAEFRQFDLVRSRSADHGDEYYERVESLMNLAWRIRHRDVVHYYALARRLCNAAPLQDNRPEFSLTYKPGPPVWQQGEPLSDAEVSARFEQAMSDLQADGDPTVHFSRYLDPVRVGGEDAGPSQIHATPRDEAAVSRFRSGLLGYLVPAGALTARLEISPTSKPVTIQVFYRDDAIFEQEYRAADQFHPVEIELPRAFEYRVEISGDFTLRVPADTPLIFEASVVRPAWISYSGPHYFYVPKGTRELIVDADPRLSLVIPGQGRRDLHPADRVSGKSHIIVPVPDGADGQLWHTTTLTRGRITLLNTPPLLSFHRGTVFVPRELSESEGLSTNR
;
A
#
# COMPACT_ATOMS: atom_id res chain seq x y z
N ARG A 1 -43.12 -12.81 14.21
CA ARG A 1 -42.83 -11.92 15.35
C ARG A 1 -41.55 -11.17 15.01
N ASP A 2 -41.63 -9.89 14.66
CA ASP A 2 -40.44 -9.04 14.62
C ASP A 2 -40.84 -7.56 14.73
N THR A 3 -40.93 -7.07 15.97
CA THR A 3 -41.14 -5.63 16.28
C THR A 3 -39.95 -5.04 17.03
N GLN A 4 -38.81 -5.74 17.06
CA GLN A 4 -37.61 -5.18 17.67
C GLN A 4 -36.76 -4.49 16.61
N ARG A 5 -36.78 -3.15 16.66
CA ARG A 5 -35.82 -2.27 15.98
C ARG A 5 -34.43 -2.47 16.61
N SER A 6 -33.76 -3.58 16.27
CA SER A 6 -32.31 -3.66 16.34
C SER A 6 -31.77 -3.50 14.91
N PRO A 7 -30.87 -2.53 14.62
CA PRO A 7 -30.32 -2.31 13.29
C PRO A 7 -29.47 -3.45 12.72
N ASN A 8 -29.27 -4.54 13.48
CA ASN A 8 -28.56 -5.74 13.03
C ASN A 8 -29.45 -6.56 12.06
N ALA A 9 -29.57 -6.00 10.86
CA ALA A 9 -29.86 -6.55 9.55
C ALA A 9 -30.81 -7.77 9.42
N ARG A 10 -31.81 -7.60 8.55
CA ARG A 10 -32.72 -8.63 8.00
C ARG A 10 -31.94 -9.69 7.20
N LYS A 11 -31.18 -10.55 7.85
CA LYS A 11 -30.47 -11.67 7.21
C LYS A 11 -31.38 -12.89 7.09
N PHE A 12 -31.11 -13.74 6.11
CA PHE A 12 -31.86 -14.98 5.91
C PHE A 12 -31.78 -15.90 7.14
N CYS A 13 -32.93 -16.44 7.52
CA CYS A 13 -33.04 -17.50 8.52
C CYS A 13 -32.65 -18.82 7.85
N CYS A 14 -31.36 -19.13 7.85
CA CYS A 14 -30.78 -20.26 7.13
C CYS A 14 -31.28 -21.62 7.63
N SER A 15 -31.93 -21.68 8.80
CA SER A 15 -32.56 -22.89 9.36
C SER A 15 -34.04 -23.05 8.99
N ASN A 16 -34.67 -22.09 8.30
CA ASN A 16 -36.08 -22.17 7.93
C ASN A 16 -36.24 -22.99 6.62
N PRO A 17 -36.84 -24.19 6.65
CA PRO A 17 -36.95 -25.05 5.47
C PRO A 17 -37.65 -24.37 4.29
N ARG A 18 -38.69 -23.56 4.55
CA ARG A 18 -39.43 -22.84 3.51
C ARG A 18 -38.59 -21.76 2.83
N LEU A 19 -37.64 -21.17 3.56
CA LEU A 19 -36.72 -20.20 2.97
C LEU A 19 -35.67 -20.90 2.11
N ILE A 20 -35.13 -22.03 2.57
CA ILE A 20 -34.19 -22.85 1.79
C ILE A 20 -34.84 -23.28 0.47
N GLU A 21 -36.08 -23.77 0.51
CA GLU A 21 -36.86 -24.13 -0.67
C GLU A 21 -37.06 -22.94 -1.61
N LEU A 22 -37.44 -21.78 -1.08
CA LEU A 22 -37.62 -20.56 -1.87
C LEU A 22 -36.33 -20.14 -2.56
N VAL A 23 -35.20 -20.13 -1.85
CA VAL A 23 -33.90 -19.78 -2.43
C VAL A 23 -33.50 -20.80 -3.48
N ALA A 24 -33.63 -22.10 -3.22
CA ALA A 24 -33.28 -23.13 -4.19
C ALA A 24 -34.07 -22.99 -5.50
N GLU A 25 -35.37 -22.75 -5.40
CA GLU A 25 -36.25 -22.54 -6.55
C GLU A 25 -35.90 -21.26 -7.33
N ASP A 26 -35.67 -20.15 -6.62
CA ASP A 26 -35.24 -18.88 -7.23
C ASP A 26 -33.89 -19.01 -7.94
N ARG A 27 -32.91 -19.71 -7.35
CA ARG A 27 -31.61 -19.99 -7.97
C ARG A 27 -31.71 -20.93 -9.17
N ARG A 28 -32.62 -21.91 -9.13
CA ARG A 28 -32.92 -22.78 -10.28
C ARG A 28 -33.47 -21.97 -11.46
N GLN A 29 -34.45 -21.11 -11.20
CA GLN A 29 -35.02 -20.22 -12.22
C GLN A 29 -33.98 -19.24 -12.79
N LEU A 30 -33.09 -18.72 -11.94
CA LEU A 30 -31.99 -17.88 -12.41
C LEU A 30 -31.06 -18.66 -13.34
N LEU A 31 -30.63 -19.85 -12.96
CA LEU A 31 -29.76 -20.68 -13.80
C LEU A 31 -30.40 -21.02 -15.15
N GLU A 32 -31.70 -21.34 -15.16
CA GLU A 32 -32.47 -21.56 -16.40
C GLU A 32 -32.56 -20.29 -17.26
N THR A 33 -32.69 -19.13 -16.62
CA THR A 33 -32.73 -17.83 -17.31
C THR A 33 -31.37 -17.50 -17.91
N ASP A 34 -30.30 -17.63 -17.15
CA ASP A 34 -28.93 -17.39 -17.59
C ASP A 34 -28.57 -18.27 -18.80
N ARG A 35 -29.01 -19.55 -18.78
CA ARG A 35 -28.80 -20.50 -19.89
C ARG A 35 -29.47 -20.13 -21.20
N ARG A 36 -30.53 -19.31 -21.18
CA ARG A 36 -31.16 -18.82 -22.41
C ARG A 36 -30.26 -17.83 -23.14
N SER A 37 -29.42 -17.11 -22.40
CA SER A 37 -28.49 -16.12 -22.94
C SER A 37 -27.06 -16.65 -23.06
N ILE A 38 -26.67 -17.58 -22.16
CA ILE A 38 -25.33 -18.15 -22.03
C ILE A 38 -25.50 -19.67 -21.86
N PRO A 39 -25.61 -20.46 -22.95
CA PRO A 39 -25.89 -21.90 -22.89
C PRO A 39 -24.94 -22.72 -22.00
N GLU A 40 -23.72 -22.23 -21.79
CA GLU A 40 -22.69 -22.83 -20.96
C GLU A 40 -22.90 -22.56 -19.45
N ALA A 41 -23.74 -21.60 -19.07
CA ALA A 41 -23.96 -21.22 -17.67
C ALA A 41 -24.29 -22.43 -16.79
N PHE A 42 -23.55 -22.59 -15.71
CA PHE A 42 -23.65 -23.75 -14.82
C PHE A 42 -23.57 -23.40 -13.34
N MET A 43 -23.39 -22.13 -12.98
CA MET A 43 -23.19 -21.69 -11.59
C MET A 43 -24.01 -20.45 -11.29
N VAL A 44 -24.63 -20.40 -10.10
CA VAL A 44 -25.39 -19.26 -9.59
C VAL A 44 -24.93 -18.84 -8.21
N SER A 45 -25.01 -17.55 -7.89
CA SER A 45 -24.61 -17.04 -6.57
C SER A 45 -25.64 -17.34 -5.50
N VAL A 46 -25.15 -17.77 -4.33
CA VAL A 46 -25.89 -17.88 -3.05
C VAL A 46 -25.28 -17.02 -1.95
N ASP A 47 -24.47 -16.03 -2.32
CA ASP A 47 -23.82 -15.12 -1.38
C ASP A 47 -24.87 -14.37 -0.53
N PRO A 48 -24.66 -14.21 0.78
CA PRO A 48 -25.54 -13.39 1.60
C PRO A 48 -25.57 -11.94 1.11
N SER A 49 -26.65 -11.22 1.43
CA SER A 49 -26.66 -9.77 1.25
C SER A 49 -25.51 -9.11 2.02
N ASP A 50 -25.00 -7.98 1.51
CA ASP A 50 -23.88 -7.27 2.14
C ASP A 50 -24.22 -6.79 3.57
N GLY A 51 -23.17 -6.54 4.37
CA GLY A 51 -23.24 -6.21 5.80
C GLY A 51 -23.02 -7.41 6.72
N GLU A 52 -22.66 -7.13 7.98
CA GLU A 52 -22.28 -8.16 8.95
C GLU A 52 -23.49 -8.95 9.51
N GLY A 53 -23.25 -10.19 9.94
CA GLY A 53 -24.19 -10.98 10.74
C GLY A 53 -25.01 -12.03 9.98
N THR A 54 -25.73 -12.85 10.75
CA THR A 54 -26.70 -13.88 10.28
C THR A 54 -27.93 -13.88 11.20
N CYS A 55 -28.95 -14.70 10.89
CA CYS A 55 -30.03 -14.92 11.84
C CYS A 55 -29.51 -15.62 13.11
N HIS A 56 -29.96 -15.18 14.29
CA HIS A 56 -29.59 -15.73 15.60
C HIS A 56 -30.77 -16.42 16.32
N CYS A 57 -31.82 -16.81 15.59
CA CYS A 57 -32.90 -17.62 16.17
C CYS A 57 -32.35 -18.95 16.71
N ALA A 58 -33.07 -19.61 17.63
CA ALA A 58 -32.59 -20.82 18.30
C ALA A 58 -32.16 -21.92 17.30
N GLU A 59 -32.87 -22.07 16.19
CA GLU A 59 -32.54 -23.06 15.16
C GLU A 59 -31.30 -22.66 14.35
N CYS A 60 -31.13 -21.40 13.97
CA CYS A 60 -29.90 -20.94 13.31
C CYS A 60 -28.69 -21.00 14.25
N ALA A 61 -28.88 -20.76 15.54
CA ALA A 61 -27.82 -20.88 16.54
C ALA A 61 -27.30 -22.33 16.65
N ARG A 62 -28.17 -23.33 16.45
CA ARG A 62 -27.80 -24.75 16.43
C ARG A 62 -27.00 -25.16 15.20
N LEU A 63 -27.05 -24.39 14.10
CA LEU A 63 -26.23 -24.65 12.91
C LEU A 63 -24.74 -24.34 13.14
N GLY A 64 -24.39 -23.65 14.23
CA GLY A 64 -22.99 -23.36 14.58
C GLY A 64 -22.59 -21.91 14.31
N THR A 65 -21.38 -21.75 13.78
CA THR A 65 -20.75 -20.44 13.54
C THR A 65 -21.49 -19.64 12.45
N THR A 66 -21.12 -18.36 12.30
CA THR A 66 -21.64 -17.52 11.20
C THR A 66 -21.33 -18.15 9.83
N THR A 67 -20.13 -18.70 9.63
CA THR A 67 -19.80 -19.41 8.39
C THR A 67 -20.66 -20.65 8.22
N ASP A 68 -20.84 -21.47 9.27
CA ASP A 68 -21.63 -22.70 9.16
C ASP A 68 -23.07 -22.42 8.72
N ARG A 69 -23.67 -21.32 9.19
CA ARG A 69 -25.02 -20.91 8.78
C ARG A 69 -25.10 -20.53 7.31
N VAL A 70 -24.12 -19.78 6.82
CA VAL A 70 -24.04 -19.38 5.39
C VAL A 70 -23.83 -20.60 4.52
N PHE A 71 -22.88 -21.47 4.88
CA PHE A 71 -22.56 -22.67 4.12
C PHE A 71 -23.64 -23.75 4.24
N HIS A 72 -24.42 -23.78 5.31
CA HIS A 72 -25.60 -24.64 5.40
C HIS A 72 -26.62 -24.31 4.31
N LEU A 73 -26.95 -23.02 4.13
CA LEU A 73 -27.83 -22.60 3.03
C LEU A 73 -27.23 -22.95 1.66
N ALA A 74 -25.93 -22.67 1.47
CA ALA A 74 -25.25 -22.98 0.21
C ALA A 74 -25.30 -24.48 -0.11
N ASN A 75 -24.98 -25.35 0.86
CA ASN A 75 -25.04 -26.80 0.71
C ASN A 75 -26.45 -27.28 0.37
N GLU A 76 -27.47 -26.78 1.06
CA GLU A 76 -28.85 -27.22 0.83
C GLU A 76 -29.37 -26.80 -0.56
N VAL A 77 -28.97 -25.63 -1.05
CA VAL A 77 -29.26 -25.20 -2.43
C VAL A 77 -28.47 -26.04 -3.43
N ALA A 78 -27.18 -26.25 -3.19
CA ALA A 78 -26.29 -27.02 -4.06
C ALA A 78 -26.79 -28.45 -4.28
N LYS A 79 -27.21 -29.15 -3.22
CA LYS A 79 -27.81 -30.50 -3.30
C LYS A 79 -29.06 -30.53 -4.17
N ARG A 80 -29.95 -29.53 -3.99
CA ARG A 80 -31.23 -29.46 -4.70
C ARG A 80 -31.01 -29.21 -6.19
N LEU A 81 -30.18 -28.22 -6.53
CA LEU A 81 -29.86 -27.93 -7.93
C LEU A 81 -29.18 -29.12 -8.61
N ARG A 82 -28.24 -29.79 -7.92
CA ARG A 82 -27.51 -30.94 -8.47
C ARG A 82 -28.38 -32.16 -8.72
N LYS A 83 -29.47 -32.32 -7.97
CA LYS A 83 -30.43 -33.41 -8.17
C LYS A 83 -31.13 -33.30 -9.52
N ASP A 84 -31.46 -32.08 -9.93
CA ASP A 84 -32.18 -31.81 -11.17
C ASP A 84 -31.21 -31.63 -12.35
N ASP A 85 -30.01 -31.12 -12.07
CA ASP A 85 -28.93 -30.94 -13.04
C ASP A 85 -27.55 -31.25 -12.42
N PRO A 86 -26.92 -32.38 -12.78
CA PRO A 86 -25.60 -32.75 -12.27
C PRO A 86 -24.48 -31.73 -12.55
N ARG A 87 -24.68 -30.82 -13.52
CA ARG A 87 -23.74 -29.73 -13.86
C ARG A 87 -23.95 -28.48 -13.02
N ALA A 88 -25.00 -28.36 -12.22
CA ALA A 88 -25.30 -27.13 -11.51
C ALA A 88 -24.40 -26.93 -10.27
N TRP A 89 -23.85 -25.72 -10.13
CA TRP A 89 -23.02 -25.28 -9.02
C TRP A 89 -23.62 -24.07 -8.33
N VAL A 90 -23.23 -23.87 -7.07
CA VAL A 90 -23.46 -22.60 -6.38
C VAL A 90 -22.13 -21.93 -6.05
N GLY A 91 -22.07 -20.62 -6.18
CA GLY A 91 -20.90 -19.81 -5.87
C GLY A 91 -21.15 -18.87 -4.70
N LEU A 92 -20.14 -18.67 -3.85
CA LEU A 92 -20.13 -17.64 -2.81
C LEU A 92 -18.70 -17.23 -2.44
N TYR A 93 -18.57 -16.12 -1.72
CA TYR A 93 -17.30 -15.66 -1.19
C TYR A 93 -17.02 -16.21 0.20
N ALA A 94 -15.73 -16.35 0.52
CA ALA A 94 -15.26 -16.37 1.90
C ALA A 94 -14.88 -14.93 2.30
N TYR A 95 -15.88 -14.17 2.74
CA TYR A 95 -15.74 -12.73 2.95
C TYR A 95 -16.40 -12.24 4.25
N SER A 96 -15.95 -11.07 4.73
CA SER A 96 -16.55 -10.38 5.88
C SER A 96 -16.76 -11.33 7.09
N SER A 97 -17.99 -11.44 7.59
CA SER A 97 -18.36 -12.22 8.77
C SER A 97 -18.37 -13.76 8.60
N HIS A 98 -18.26 -14.28 7.38
CA HIS A 98 -18.20 -15.72 7.07
C HIS A 98 -16.87 -16.12 6.39
N ARG A 99 -15.80 -15.40 6.74
CA ARG A 99 -14.48 -15.53 6.12
C ARG A 99 -13.66 -16.73 6.57
N MET A 100 -13.90 -17.24 7.78
CA MET A 100 -13.27 -18.46 8.29
C MET A 100 -13.87 -19.68 7.62
N PRO A 101 -13.11 -20.75 7.32
CA PRO A 101 -13.68 -22.00 6.80
C PRO A 101 -14.75 -22.59 7.74
N PRO A 102 -15.80 -23.24 7.19
CA PRO A 102 -16.85 -23.83 7.99
C PRO A 102 -16.33 -25.03 8.78
N THR A 103 -17.01 -25.33 9.88
CA THR A 103 -16.83 -26.55 10.67
C THR A 103 -17.63 -27.72 10.10
N ILE A 104 -18.66 -27.44 9.29
CA ILE A 104 -19.44 -28.44 8.53
C ILE A 104 -18.75 -28.81 7.22
N ASP A 105 -19.09 -30.00 6.70
CA ASP A 105 -18.67 -30.42 5.35
C ASP A 105 -19.31 -29.53 4.27
N VAL A 106 -18.54 -29.24 3.22
CA VAL A 106 -19.00 -28.42 2.09
C VAL A 106 -19.34 -29.32 0.90
N GLU A 107 -20.48 -29.09 0.26
CA GLU A 107 -20.91 -29.90 -0.87
C GLU A 107 -19.95 -29.80 -2.07
N PRO A 108 -19.71 -30.88 -2.83
CA PRO A 108 -18.73 -30.89 -3.93
C PRO A 108 -18.98 -29.88 -5.05
N ASN A 109 -20.23 -29.41 -5.21
CA ASN A 109 -20.62 -28.40 -6.21
C ASN A 109 -20.80 -26.99 -5.62
N VAL A 110 -20.14 -26.69 -4.50
CA VAL A 110 -20.00 -25.34 -3.95
C VAL A 110 -18.64 -24.77 -4.32
N TYR A 111 -18.64 -23.65 -5.03
CA TYR A 111 -17.45 -22.92 -5.45
C TYR A 111 -17.21 -21.72 -4.51
N VAL A 112 -16.03 -21.65 -3.90
CA VAL A 112 -15.71 -20.58 -2.95
C VAL A 112 -14.63 -19.65 -3.51
N GLN A 113 -14.88 -18.34 -3.55
CA GLN A 113 -13.80 -17.38 -3.79
C GLN A 113 -13.33 -16.72 -2.49
N VAL A 114 -12.05 -16.88 -2.17
CA VAL A 114 -11.44 -16.22 -1.01
C VAL A 114 -11.18 -14.76 -1.35
N ALA A 115 -11.84 -13.83 -0.64
CA ALA A 115 -11.69 -12.41 -0.90
C ALA A 115 -10.40 -11.86 -0.30
N MET A 116 -9.58 -11.16 -1.08
CA MET A 116 -8.22 -10.76 -0.71
C MET A 116 -8.14 -9.40 0.01
N GLY A 117 -9.28 -8.70 0.10
CA GLY A 117 -9.46 -7.45 0.84
C GLY A 117 -10.06 -7.67 2.23
N PHE A 118 -9.94 -6.65 3.09
CA PHE A 118 -10.62 -6.56 4.38
C PHE A 118 -10.41 -7.77 5.32
N ASN A 119 -9.23 -8.38 5.28
CA ASN A 119 -8.91 -9.51 6.16
C ASN A 119 -8.73 -9.07 7.61
N ARG A 120 -9.76 -9.32 8.43
CA ARG A 120 -9.78 -9.11 9.89
C ARG A 120 -9.54 -10.38 10.70
N THR A 121 -9.15 -11.48 10.05
CA THR A 121 -8.82 -12.75 10.74
C THR A 121 -7.40 -12.68 11.32
N PRO A 122 -7.04 -13.57 12.27
CA PRO A 122 -5.66 -13.66 12.75
C PRO A 122 -4.68 -14.27 11.72
N TYR A 123 -5.18 -14.76 10.59
CA TYR A 123 -4.38 -15.42 9.56
C TYR A 123 -3.92 -14.42 8.49
N SER A 124 -2.74 -14.67 7.93
CA SER A 124 -2.33 -14.06 6.67
C SER A 124 -3.27 -14.49 5.53
N LEU A 125 -3.25 -13.76 4.42
CA LEU A 125 -4.05 -14.16 3.26
C LEU A 125 -3.62 -15.54 2.71
N PRO A 126 -2.31 -15.83 2.55
CA PRO A 126 -1.84 -17.17 2.15
C PRO A 126 -2.33 -18.30 3.05
N GLU A 127 -2.28 -18.10 4.37
CA GLU A 127 -2.77 -19.09 5.34
C GLU A 127 -4.26 -19.31 5.25
N LEU A 128 -5.03 -18.25 5.03
CA LEU A 128 -6.46 -18.36 4.86
C LEU A 128 -6.80 -19.15 3.60
N VAL A 129 -6.09 -18.91 2.50
CA VAL A 129 -6.25 -19.67 1.25
C VAL A 129 -5.90 -21.15 1.46
N GLU A 130 -4.80 -21.46 2.13
CA GLU A 130 -4.42 -22.85 2.49
C GLU A 130 -5.51 -23.55 3.32
N ARG A 131 -6.07 -22.84 4.32
CA ARG A 131 -7.13 -23.41 5.14
C ARG A 131 -8.41 -23.65 4.35
N TRP A 132 -8.73 -22.79 3.40
CA TRP A 132 -9.89 -22.98 2.53
C TRP A 132 -9.68 -24.10 1.50
N SER A 133 -8.49 -24.19 0.89
CA SER A 133 -8.19 -25.24 -0.09
C SER A 133 -8.30 -26.65 0.49
N GLN A 134 -8.14 -26.80 1.81
CA GLN A 134 -8.33 -28.06 2.54
C GLN A 134 -9.81 -28.36 2.90
N ARG A 135 -10.73 -27.41 2.69
CA ARG A 135 -12.14 -27.52 3.12
C ARG A 135 -13.15 -27.56 1.98
N VAL A 136 -12.73 -27.24 0.76
CA VAL A 136 -13.63 -27.19 -0.40
C VAL A 136 -13.05 -27.91 -1.60
N HIS A 137 -13.93 -28.34 -2.51
CA HIS A 137 -13.54 -29.05 -3.73
C HIS A 137 -13.18 -28.13 -4.89
N ALA A 138 -13.68 -26.89 -4.88
CA ALA A 138 -13.37 -25.88 -5.89
C ALA A 138 -13.22 -24.51 -5.24
N ILE A 139 -12.13 -23.83 -5.58
CA ILE A 139 -11.71 -22.60 -4.93
C ILE A 139 -11.11 -21.62 -5.93
N GLY A 140 -11.42 -20.35 -5.76
CA GLY A 140 -10.79 -19.25 -6.48
C GLY A 140 -10.51 -18.07 -5.57
N LEU A 141 -10.16 -16.94 -6.17
CA LEU A 141 -9.92 -15.68 -5.47
C LEU A 141 -10.87 -14.59 -5.93
N ARG A 142 -11.28 -13.76 -4.97
CA ARG A 142 -11.81 -12.42 -5.24
C ARG A 142 -10.71 -11.42 -4.91
N GLU A 143 -10.05 -10.91 -5.94
CA GLU A 143 -8.87 -10.05 -5.83
C GLU A 143 -9.22 -8.57 -6.04
N TYR A 144 -8.30 -7.68 -5.65
CA TYR A 144 -8.42 -6.23 -5.80
C TYR A 144 -7.15 -5.69 -6.45
N TYR A 145 -7.11 -5.76 -7.78
CA TYR A 145 -5.97 -5.31 -8.59
C TYR A 145 -5.93 -3.78 -8.72
N GLY A 146 -7.08 -3.14 -8.91
CA GLY A 146 -7.21 -1.70 -9.01
C GLY A 146 -8.52 -1.23 -8.39
N VAL A 147 -8.42 -0.44 -7.33
CA VAL A 147 -9.57 0.21 -6.68
C VAL A 147 -9.22 1.68 -6.53
N GLU A 148 -9.88 2.52 -7.33
CA GLU A 148 -9.60 3.96 -7.43
C GLU A 148 -9.61 4.67 -6.07
N ALA A 149 -10.47 4.23 -5.15
CA ALA A 149 -10.55 4.79 -3.80
C ALA A 149 -9.27 4.57 -2.95
N TRP A 150 -8.39 3.65 -3.36
CA TRP A 150 -7.17 3.28 -2.66
C TRP A 150 -5.92 3.72 -3.43
N ASP A 151 -5.89 3.43 -4.73
CA ASP A 151 -4.70 3.64 -5.56
C ASP A 151 -4.68 4.98 -6.30
N TRP A 152 -5.84 5.60 -6.55
CA TRP A 152 -5.98 6.85 -7.32
C TRP A 152 -5.36 6.81 -8.72
N GLY A 153 -5.18 5.61 -9.30
CA GLY A 153 -4.45 5.41 -10.54
C GLY A 153 -2.97 5.80 -10.46
N LEU A 154 -2.38 5.97 -9.27
CA LEU A 154 -1.01 6.46 -9.12
C LEU A 154 0.05 5.34 -9.27
N PRO A 155 1.29 5.71 -9.66
CA PRO A 155 2.35 4.75 -9.93
C PRO A 155 2.61 3.81 -8.74
N GLY A 156 2.65 2.51 -9.02
CA GLY A 156 2.97 1.46 -8.05
C GLY A 156 1.94 1.27 -6.92
N ARG A 157 0.84 2.03 -6.87
CA ARG A 157 -0.20 1.88 -5.83
C ARG A 157 -1.21 0.78 -6.15
N ALA A 158 -1.52 0.59 -7.43
CA ALA A 158 -2.38 -0.49 -7.88
C ALA A 158 -1.65 -1.83 -7.77
N ARG A 159 -2.22 -2.77 -7.01
CA ARG A 159 -1.67 -4.12 -6.83
C ARG A 159 -1.54 -4.87 -8.16
N GLY A 160 -2.49 -4.68 -9.06
CA GLY A 160 -2.51 -5.28 -10.39
C GLY A 160 -1.34 -4.87 -11.28
N GLY A 161 -0.73 -3.71 -11.04
CA GLY A 161 0.43 -3.23 -11.78
C GLY A 161 1.78 -3.77 -11.29
N ARG A 162 1.82 -4.50 -10.18
CA ARG A 162 3.07 -4.97 -9.56
C ARG A 162 3.44 -6.37 -10.07
N VAL A 163 4.50 -6.45 -10.86
CA VAL A 163 5.00 -7.71 -11.43
C VAL A 163 5.41 -8.69 -10.32
N ASP A 164 6.10 -8.22 -9.29
CA ASP A 164 6.60 -9.09 -8.22
C ASP A 164 5.48 -9.67 -7.35
N TYR A 165 4.36 -8.95 -7.23
CA TYR A 165 3.15 -9.48 -6.59
C TYR A 165 2.65 -10.71 -7.34
N HIS A 166 2.53 -10.63 -8.67
CA HIS A 166 2.02 -11.74 -9.48
C HIS A 166 3.02 -12.90 -9.54
N ARG A 167 4.31 -12.60 -9.70
CA ARG A 167 5.42 -13.58 -9.65
C ARG A 167 5.34 -14.46 -8.41
N THR A 168 5.04 -13.85 -7.26
CA THR A 168 4.98 -14.56 -5.98
C THR A 168 3.67 -15.34 -5.82
N TRP A 169 2.54 -14.68 -6.06
CA TRP A 169 1.27 -15.17 -5.53
C TRP A 169 0.48 -16.06 -6.49
N ILE A 170 0.51 -15.81 -7.80
CA ILE A 170 -0.24 -16.65 -8.75
C ILE A 170 0.25 -18.11 -8.72
N PRO A 171 1.57 -18.40 -8.76
CA PRO A 171 2.05 -19.77 -8.64
C PRO A 171 1.65 -20.42 -7.29
N PHE A 172 1.77 -19.67 -6.20
CA PHE A 172 1.36 -20.12 -4.85
C PHE A 172 -0.12 -20.56 -4.81
N TYR A 173 -1.01 -19.84 -5.50
CA TYR A 173 -2.43 -20.20 -5.59
C TYR A 173 -2.68 -21.40 -6.51
N ALA A 174 -1.98 -21.47 -7.65
CA ALA A 174 -2.08 -22.59 -8.58
C ALA A 174 -1.66 -23.92 -7.94
N ASP A 175 -0.58 -23.93 -7.14
CA ASP A 175 -0.12 -25.10 -6.39
C ASP A 175 -1.16 -25.62 -5.38
N ARG A 176 -2.09 -24.76 -4.96
CA ARG A 176 -3.22 -25.07 -4.09
C ARG A 176 -4.50 -25.42 -4.83
N LYS A 177 -4.39 -25.64 -6.15
CA LYS A 177 -5.49 -26.02 -7.05
C LYS A 177 -6.58 -24.95 -7.17
N LEU A 178 -6.25 -23.68 -6.90
CA LEU A 178 -7.16 -22.60 -7.25
C LEU A 178 -7.23 -22.49 -8.77
N ASN A 179 -8.44 -22.36 -9.30
CA ASN A 179 -8.69 -22.42 -10.74
C ASN A 179 -9.39 -21.18 -11.30
N GLY A 180 -9.44 -20.09 -10.52
CA GLY A 180 -9.98 -18.81 -11.00
C GLY A 180 -9.61 -17.64 -10.11
N ILE A 181 -9.35 -16.49 -10.76
CA ILE A 181 -9.19 -15.18 -10.11
C ILE A 181 -10.25 -14.25 -10.71
N ASN A 182 -11.14 -13.73 -9.88
CA ASN A 182 -12.02 -12.62 -10.22
C ASN A 182 -11.46 -11.37 -9.54
N ALA A 183 -10.93 -10.43 -10.31
CA ALA A 183 -10.28 -9.23 -9.76
C ALA A 183 -11.11 -7.97 -10.01
N GLU A 184 -11.31 -7.18 -8.96
CA GLU A 184 -11.74 -5.79 -9.09
C GLU A 184 -10.60 -4.96 -9.68
N THR A 185 -10.86 -4.28 -10.78
CA THR A 185 -9.88 -3.46 -11.49
C THR A 185 -10.57 -2.31 -12.24
N ASN A 186 -9.77 -1.39 -12.78
CA ASN A 186 -10.20 -0.19 -13.49
C ASN A 186 -9.38 0.01 -14.78
N ALA A 187 -9.87 0.85 -15.70
CA ALA A 187 -9.16 1.32 -16.89
C ALA A 187 -8.06 2.34 -16.54
N ASN A 188 -7.11 1.92 -15.70
CA ASN A 188 -5.91 2.67 -15.32
C ASN A 188 -4.68 2.05 -16.01
N TRP A 189 -4.72 1.91 -17.34
CA TRP A 189 -3.68 1.17 -18.09
C TRP A 189 -2.28 1.77 -17.91
N GLY A 190 -2.17 3.08 -17.71
CA GLY A 190 -0.88 3.74 -17.45
C GLY A 190 -0.16 3.19 -16.22
N ALA A 191 -0.90 2.79 -15.19
CA ALA A 191 -0.34 2.26 -13.94
C ALA A 191 -0.26 0.72 -13.90
N GLN A 192 -0.98 0.01 -14.78
CA GLN A 192 -1.28 -1.41 -14.60
C GLN A 192 -0.92 -2.31 -15.78
N ALA A 193 -0.65 -1.77 -16.98
CA ALA A 193 -0.54 -2.56 -18.21
C ALA A 193 0.46 -3.74 -18.11
N LEU A 194 1.70 -3.47 -17.69
CA LEU A 194 2.73 -4.51 -17.55
C LEU A 194 2.31 -5.59 -16.54
N GLY A 195 1.87 -5.18 -15.35
CA GLY A 195 1.47 -6.11 -14.30
C GLY A 195 0.26 -6.97 -14.69
N LEU A 196 -0.74 -6.39 -15.36
CA LEU A 196 -1.91 -7.14 -15.82
C LEU A 196 -1.58 -8.09 -16.98
N TYR A 197 -0.66 -7.71 -17.88
CA TYR A 197 -0.13 -8.63 -18.87
C TYR A 197 0.53 -9.84 -18.19
N VAL A 198 1.48 -9.61 -17.29
CA VAL A 198 2.15 -10.70 -16.53
C VAL A 198 1.14 -11.55 -15.77
N ALA A 199 0.16 -10.93 -15.10
CA ALA A 199 -0.90 -11.65 -14.39
C ALA A 199 -1.70 -12.56 -15.34
N SER A 200 -2.07 -12.06 -16.53
CA SER A 200 -2.82 -12.84 -17.52
C SER A 200 -2.03 -14.03 -18.04
N GLN A 201 -0.73 -13.87 -18.28
CA GLN A 201 0.15 -14.95 -18.73
C GLN A 201 0.34 -16.01 -17.63
N LEU A 202 0.53 -15.58 -16.37
CA LEU A 202 0.63 -16.51 -15.24
C LEU A 202 -0.70 -17.21 -14.90
N MET A 203 -1.84 -16.59 -15.19
CA MET A 203 -3.14 -17.26 -15.08
C MET A 203 -3.33 -18.35 -16.15
N TRP A 204 -2.62 -18.23 -17.29
CA TRP A 204 -2.59 -19.27 -18.32
C TRP A 204 -1.56 -20.36 -18.02
N ASP A 205 -0.33 -19.97 -17.69
CA ASP A 205 0.76 -20.86 -17.23
C ASP A 205 1.41 -20.30 -15.95
N PRO A 206 1.06 -20.83 -14.77
CA PRO A 206 1.62 -20.40 -13.49
C PRO A 206 3.12 -20.65 -13.33
N LYS A 207 3.77 -21.38 -14.25
CA LYS A 207 5.21 -21.67 -14.22
C LYS A 207 6.00 -20.86 -15.24
N ALA A 208 5.35 -19.94 -15.96
CA ALA A 208 6.01 -19.10 -16.95
C ALA A 208 7.14 -18.26 -16.32
N ASN A 209 8.23 -18.06 -17.09
CA ASN A 209 9.34 -17.22 -16.66
C ASN A 209 8.94 -15.75 -16.72
N VAL A 210 8.73 -15.13 -15.56
CA VAL A 210 8.26 -13.74 -15.46
C VAL A 210 9.24 -12.74 -16.07
N ASP A 211 10.56 -12.94 -15.96
CA ASP A 211 11.53 -12.03 -16.57
C ASP A 211 11.42 -12.07 -18.10
N ALA A 212 11.24 -13.26 -18.67
CA ALA A 212 11.01 -13.41 -20.10
C ALA A 212 9.70 -12.76 -20.57
N LEU A 213 8.64 -12.80 -19.75
CA LEU A 213 7.37 -12.11 -20.04
C LEU A 213 7.53 -10.58 -20.00
N VAL A 214 8.28 -10.05 -19.02
CA VAL A 214 8.57 -8.61 -18.95
C VAL A 214 9.39 -8.19 -20.17
N ASP A 215 10.40 -8.97 -20.55
CA ASP A 215 11.22 -8.73 -21.74
C ASP A 215 10.36 -8.73 -23.01
N GLU A 216 9.50 -9.74 -23.16
CA GLU A 216 8.55 -9.84 -24.28
C GLU A 216 7.66 -8.60 -24.37
N PHE A 217 7.01 -8.20 -23.27
CA PHE A 217 6.15 -7.03 -23.22
C PHE A 217 6.89 -5.77 -23.65
N LEU A 218 8.08 -5.53 -23.09
CA LEU A 218 8.86 -4.33 -23.36
C LEU A 218 9.36 -4.29 -24.81
N THR A 219 9.88 -5.41 -25.33
CA THR A 219 10.36 -5.50 -26.71
C THR A 219 9.22 -5.33 -27.71
N GLN A 220 8.07 -5.99 -27.50
CA GLN A 220 6.94 -5.90 -28.43
C GLN A 220 6.26 -4.52 -28.43
N LEU A 221 6.19 -3.84 -27.28
CA LEU A 221 5.50 -2.55 -27.18
C LEU A 221 6.39 -1.35 -27.51
N PHE A 222 7.70 -1.45 -27.27
CA PHE A 222 8.62 -0.31 -27.32
C PHE A 222 9.84 -0.48 -28.24
N GLY A 223 10.12 -1.70 -28.73
CA GLY A 223 11.22 -1.95 -29.67
C GLY A 223 12.56 -1.43 -29.16
N ASP A 224 13.19 -0.54 -29.91
CA ASP A 224 14.49 0.08 -29.57
C ASP A 224 14.49 0.83 -28.23
N ALA A 225 13.32 1.24 -27.73
CA ALA A 225 13.19 1.91 -26.44
C ALA A 225 12.96 0.94 -25.25
N ALA A 226 12.96 -0.38 -25.47
CA ALA A 226 12.60 -1.38 -24.46
C ALA A 226 13.43 -1.26 -23.16
N GLU A 227 14.74 -1.04 -23.25
CA GLU A 227 15.60 -0.95 -22.06
C GLU A 227 15.34 0.33 -21.24
N THR A 228 15.15 1.47 -21.92
CA THR A 228 14.73 2.71 -21.25
C THR A 228 13.38 2.51 -20.55
N MET A 229 12.44 1.85 -21.24
CA MET A 229 11.12 1.58 -20.69
C MET A 229 11.15 0.57 -19.53
N ARG A 230 12.10 -0.36 -19.50
CA ARG A 230 12.37 -1.20 -18.31
C ARG A 230 12.64 -0.34 -17.09
N GLY A 231 13.52 0.66 -17.24
CA GLY A 231 13.83 1.65 -16.21
C GLY A 231 12.60 2.43 -15.76
N PHE A 232 11.74 2.85 -16.70
CA PHE A 232 10.49 3.56 -16.42
C PHE A 232 9.52 2.71 -15.58
N TYR A 233 9.24 1.48 -16.01
CA TYR A 233 8.31 0.59 -15.28
C TYR A 233 8.83 0.20 -13.90
N ALA A 234 10.14 -0.03 -13.75
CA ALA A 234 10.75 -0.31 -12.45
C ALA A 234 10.58 0.87 -11.47
N LYS A 235 10.76 2.11 -11.95
CA LYS A 235 10.52 3.32 -11.15
C LYS A 235 9.04 3.49 -10.78
N MET A 236 8.11 3.15 -11.68
CA MET A 236 6.67 3.15 -11.36
C MET A 236 6.32 2.11 -10.30
N GLU A 237 6.83 0.87 -10.42
CA GLU A 237 6.51 -0.23 -9.50
C GLU A 237 7.02 0.02 -8.08
N ALA A 238 8.10 0.79 -7.92
CA ALA A 238 8.63 1.22 -6.63
C ALA A 238 7.66 2.10 -5.79
N ALA A 239 6.49 2.44 -6.35
CA ALA A 239 5.45 3.27 -5.73
C ALA A 239 5.98 4.61 -5.21
N PRO A 240 6.62 5.41 -6.09
CA PRO A 240 7.35 6.59 -5.69
C PRO A 240 6.44 7.61 -5.00
N PRO A 241 6.94 8.35 -3.99
CA PRO A 241 6.25 9.53 -3.50
C PRO A 241 6.09 10.55 -4.65
N LEU A 242 5.07 11.40 -4.57
CA LEU A 242 4.79 12.42 -5.60
C LEU A 242 5.69 13.65 -5.41
N ARG A 243 6.99 13.48 -5.65
CA ARG A 243 8.02 14.50 -5.42
C ARG A 243 8.92 14.65 -6.66
N PRO A 244 9.52 15.84 -6.89
CA PRO A 244 10.37 16.03 -8.06
C PRO A 244 11.52 15.00 -8.14
N ALA A 245 12.21 14.69 -7.05
CA ALA A 245 13.33 13.75 -7.06
C ALA A 245 12.95 12.32 -7.51
N THR A 246 11.69 11.93 -7.37
CA THR A 246 11.21 10.60 -7.72
C THR A 246 10.34 10.58 -8.98
N LEU A 247 9.74 11.71 -9.35
CA LEU A 247 8.94 11.84 -10.57
C LEU A 247 9.78 12.20 -11.79
N LEU A 248 10.72 13.15 -11.68
CA LEU A 248 11.53 13.62 -12.82
C LEU A 248 12.24 12.49 -13.59
N PRO A 249 12.85 11.49 -12.93
CA PRO A 249 13.49 10.39 -13.66
C PRO A 249 12.53 9.60 -14.57
N MET A 250 11.24 9.53 -14.24
CA MET A 250 10.24 8.89 -15.13
C MET A 250 9.90 9.77 -16.34
N PHE A 251 9.89 11.10 -16.18
CA PHE A 251 9.73 12.02 -17.31
C PHE A 251 10.94 11.94 -18.25
N GLU A 252 12.15 11.89 -17.69
CA GLU A 252 13.40 11.74 -18.44
C GLU A 252 13.42 10.43 -19.24
N ASP A 253 12.98 9.32 -18.66
CA ASP A 253 12.87 8.04 -19.37
C ASP A 253 11.93 8.14 -20.59
N LEU A 254 10.75 8.76 -20.45
CA LEU A 254 9.82 8.91 -21.58
C LEU A 254 10.37 9.86 -22.67
N GLN A 255 11.08 10.92 -22.28
CA GLN A 255 11.74 11.82 -23.23
C GLN A 255 12.87 11.10 -23.97
N ALA A 256 13.66 10.27 -23.29
CA ALA A 256 14.71 9.47 -23.90
C ALA A 256 14.11 8.42 -24.86
N ALA A 257 13.11 7.65 -24.41
CA ALA A 257 12.41 6.64 -25.21
C ALA A 257 11.82 7.23 -26.50
N ARG A 258 11.30 8.47 -26.43
CA ARG A 258 10.78 9.24 -27.57
C ARG A 258 11.80 9.44 -28.67
N THR A 259 13.07 9.63 -28.32
CA THR A 259 14.15 9.86 -29.28
C THR A 259 14.74 8.56 -29.85
N GLN A 260 14.49 7.42 -29.20
CA GLN A 260 15.09 6.13 -29.53
C GLN A 260 14.32 5.37 -30.61
N SER A 261 13.02 5.65 -30.81
CA SER A 261 12.19 4.95 -31.79
C SER A 261 11.37 5.92 -32.62
N ASN A 262 11.29 5.71 -33.94
CA ASN A 262 10.40 6.46 -34.83
C ASN A 262 9.16 5.64 -35.26
N ASP A 263 8.98 4.44 -34.68
CA ASP A 263 7.82 3.59 -34.99
C ASP A 263 6.52 4.29 -34.55
N PRO A 264 5.53 4.49 -35.43
CA PRO A 264 4.30 5.22 -35.09
C PRO A 264 3.49 4.60 -33.95
N ALA A 265 3.48 3.26 -33.81
CA ALA A 265 2.77 2.58 -32.74
C ALA A 265 3.51 2.71 -31.40
N VAL A 266 4.84 2.64 -31.41
CA VAL A 266 5.66 2.93 -30.22
C VAL A 266 5.46 4.38 -29.77
N GLN A 267 5.50 5.32 -30.73
CA GLN A 267 5.27 6.74 -30.47
C GLN A 267 3.91 6.97 -29.82
N ALA A 268 2.82 6.41 -30.36
CA ALA A 268 1.47 6.53 -29.80
C ALA A 268 1.39 6.05 -28.34
N ARG A 269 1.96 4.87 -28.02
CA ARG A 269 1.99 4.35 -26.64
C ARG A 269 2.76 5.24 -25.68
N LEU A 270 3.89 5.80 -26.14
CA LEU A 270 4.62 6.78 -25.35
C LEU A 270 3.76 8.04 -25.10
N ILE A 271 2.82 8.42 -25.98
CA ILE A 271 1.97 9.63 -25.80
C ILE A 271 0.96 9.34 -24.71
N ASP A 272 0.40 8.13 -24.70
CA ASP A 272 -0.50 7.69 -23.65
C ASP A 272 0.21 7.69 -22.29
N LEU A 273 1.47 7.22 -22.21
CA LEU A 273 2.26 7.30 -20.97
C LEU A 273 2.64 8.74 -20.59
N MET A 274 2.82 9.65 -21.55
CA MET A 274 2.99 11.08 -21.27
C MET A 274 1.70 11.70 -20.72
N ALA A 275 0.52 11.34 -21.26
CA ALA A 275 -0.77 11.74 -20.71
C ALA A 275 -0.96 11.23 -19.28
N TYR A 276 -0.52 10.00 -19.01
CA TYR A 276 -0.50 9.42 -17.68
C TYR A 276 0.39 10.22 -16.71
N LEU A 277 1.63 10.53 -17.08
CA LEU A 277 2.51 11.34 -16.23
C LEU A 277 2.03 12.78 -16.04
N ALA A 278 1.36 13.37 -17.04
CA ALA A 278 0.68 14.65 -16.90
C ALA A 278 -0.44 14.57 -15.83
N TYR A 279 -1.22 13.48 -15.81
CA TYR A 279 -2.19 13.23 -14.74
C TYR A 279 -1.52 13.08 -13.38
N VAL A 280 -0.42 12.33 -13.28
CA VAL A 280 0.31 12.15 -12.00
C VAL A 280 0.83 13.48 -11.47
N ALA A 281 1.34 14.36 -12.34
CA ALA A 281 1.78 15.70 -11.98
C ALA A 281 0.61 16.59 -11.53
N GLU A 282 -0.54 16.53 -12.21
CA GLU A 282 -1.73 17.28 -11.80
C GLU A 282 -2.30 16.77 -10.48
N PHE A 283 -2.31 15.45 -10.28
CA PHE A 283 -2.72 14.84 -9.02
C PHE A 283 -1.81 15.28 -7.88
N ARG A 284 -0.50 15.41 -8.12
CA ARG A 284 0.44 15.97 -7.15
C ARG A 284 0.02 17.37 -6.73
N GLN A 285 -0.34 18.25 -7.66
CA GLN A 285 -0.79 19.61 -7.32
C GLN A 285 -2.05 19.59 -6.45
N PHE A 286 -2.98 18.69 -6.73
CA PHE A 286 -4.13 18.42 -5.86
C PHE A 286 -3.72 17.90 -4.47
N ASP A 287 -2.78 16.96 -4.41
CA ASP A 287 -2.31 16.35 -3.16
C ASP A 287 -1.55 17.35 -2.27
N LEU A 288 -0.85 18.33 -2.85
CA LEU A 288 -0.18 19.39 -2.11
C LEU A 288 -1.16 20.29 -1.34
N VAL A 289 -2.38 20.47 -1.87
CA VAL A 289 -3.45 21.20 -1.17
C VAL A 289 -4.17 20.30 -0.18
N ARG A 290 -4.66 19.15 -0.65
CA ARG A 290 -5.45 18.19 0.16
C ARG A 290 -4.65 17.62 1.34
N SER A 291 -3.34 17.50 1.23
CA SER A 291 -2.53 16.94 2.32
C SER A 291 -2.31 17.93 3.46
N ARG A 292 -2.54 19.24 3.28
CA ARG A 292 -2.33 20.26 4.32
C ARG A 292 -3.54 20.44 5.24
N SER A 293 -4.75 20.30 4.69
CA SER A 293 -6.00 20.43 5.42
C SER A 293 -7.01 19.38 4.98
N ALA A 294 -7.84 18.93 5.92
CA ALA A 294 -9.00 18.11 5.62
C ALA A 294 -10.19 18.92 5.05
N ASP A 295 -10.13 20.25 5.10
CA ASP A 295 -11.20 21.14 4.66
C ASP A 295 -11.23 21.27 3.12
N HIS A 296 -12.43 21.23 2.54
CA HIS A 296 -12.64 21.42 1.10
C HIS A 296 -12.99 22.88 0.78
N GLY A 297 -12.00 23.77 0.88
CA GLY A 297 -12.14 25.18 0.51
C GLY A 297 -12.04 25.46 -1.01
N ASP A 298 -11.95 26.73 -1.38
CA ASP A 298 -11.85 27.15 -2.79
C ASP A 298 -10.61 26.58 -3.48
N GLU A 299 -9.44 26.67 -2.85
CA GLU A 299 -8.19 26.11 -3.38
C GLU A 299 -8.28 24.59 -3.63
N TYR A 300 -9.02 23.86 -2.77
CA TYR A 300 -9.26 22.43 -2.97
C TYR A 300 -10.09 22.18 -4.23
N TYR A 301 -11.20 22.92 -4.40
CA TYR A 301 -12.09 22.75 -5.55
C TYR A 301 -11.48 23.26 -6.86
N GLU A 302 -10.64 24.29 -6.84
CA GLU A 302 -9.82 24.69 -8.00
C GLU A 302 -8.90 23.56 -8.47
N ARG A 303 -8.25 22.85 -7.54
CA ARG A 303 -7.43 21.68 -7.87
C ARG A 303 -8.26 20.49 -8.33
N VAL A 304 -9.44 20.26 -7.75
CA VAL A 304 -10.37 19.23 -8.23
C VAL A 304 -10.81 19.54 -9.66
N GLU A 305 -11.15 20.80 -9.96
CA GLU A 305 -11.57 21.21 -11.32
C GLU A 305 -10.47 20.93 -12.34
N SER A 306 -9.25 21.36 -12.05
CA SER A 306 -8.09 21.17 -12.93
C SER A 306 -7.78 19.68 -13.16
N LEU A 307 -7.67 18.91 -12.08
CA LEU A 307 -7.42 17.46 -12.14
C LEU A 307 -8.50 16.72 -12.92
N MET A 308 -9.77 17.00 -12.62
CA MET A 308 -10.90 16.34 -13.27
C MET A 308 -11.08 16.78 -14.71
N ASN A 309 -10.73 18.02 -15.05
CA ASN A 309 -10.73 18.48 -16.44
C ASN A 309 -9.68 17.74 -17.26
N LEU A 310 -8.46 17.58 -16.74
CA LEU A 310 -7.43 16.79 -17.42
C LEU A 310 -7.91 15.34 -17.61
N ALA A 311 -8.38 14.69 -16.54
CA ALA A 311 -8.90 13.32 -16.60
C ALA A 311 -10.05 13.18 -17.62
N TRP A 312 -10.95 14.17 -17.69
CA TRP A 312 -12.01 14.24 -18.69
C TRP A 312 -11.45 14.35 -20.11
N ARG A 313 -10.49 15.24 -20.36
CA ARG A 313 -9.96 15.49 -21.71
C ARG A 313 -9.03 14.36 -22.21
N ILE A 314 -8.53 13.47 -21.34
CA ILE A 314 -7.77 12.27 -21.75
C ILE A 314 -8.57 10.96 -21.68
N ARG A 315 -9.88 11.01 -21.38
CA ARG A 315 -10.71 9.83 -21.06
C ARG A 315 -10.72 8.71 -22.08
N HIS A 316 -10.46 8.99 -23.36
CA HIS A 316 -10.47 7.99 -24.44
C HIS A 316 -9.12 7.30 -24.66
N ARG A 317 -8.10 7.66 -23.87
CA ARG A 317 -6.80 6.97 -23.85
C ARG A 317 -6.76 5.82 -22.84
N ASP A 318 -7.76 5.71 -21.96
CA ASP A 318 -7.88 4.69 -20.90
C ASP A 318 -6.64 4.54 -19.99
N VAL A 319 -5.76 5.55 -19.94
CA VAL A 319 -4.62 5.55 -19.02
C VAL A 319 -5.00 5.90 -17.58
N VAL A 320 -6.17 6.54 -17.40
CA VAL A 320 -6.78 6.92 -16.12
C VAL A 320 -8.29 6.74 -16.20
N HIS A 321 -8.88 6.10 -15.19
CA HIS A 321 -10.31 5.83 -15.09
C HIS A 321 -11.07 7.05 -14.56
N TYR A 322 -11.29 8.05 -15.42
CA TYR A 322 -11.91 9.33 -15.04
C TYR A 322 -13.25 9.19 -14.29
N TYR A 323 -14.11 8.24 -14.66
CA TYR A 323 -15.41 8.06 -14.02
C TYR A 323 -15.28 7.56 -12.57
N ALA A 324 -14.34 6.64 -12.29
CA ALA A 324 -14.09 6.17 -10.94
C ALA A 324 -13.52 7.30 -10.07
N LEU A 325 -12.64 8.14 -10.64
CA LEU A 325 -12.10 9.32 -9.97
C LEU A 325 -13.20 10.35 -9.69
N ALA A 326 -14.09 10.61 -10.65
CA ALA A 326 -15.24 11.49 -10.48
C ALA A 326 -16.23 10.95 -9.44
N ARG A 327 -16.45 9.64 -9.37
CA ARG A 327 -17.26 9.01 -8.31
C ARG A 327 -16.69 9.26 -6.91
N ARG A 328 -15.37 9.45 -6.82
CA ARG A 328 -14.65 9.72 -5.57
C ARG A 328 -14.66 11.21 -5.21
N LEU A 329 -14.28 12.08 -6.14
CA LEU A 329 -14.08 13.51 -5.91
C LEU A 329 -15.33 14.36 -6.17
N CYS A 330 -16.20 13.91 -7.07
CA CYS A 330 -17.27 14.72 -7.66
C CYS A 330 -18.67 14.13 -7.44
N ASN A 331 -18.85 13.28 -6.43
CA ASN A 331 -20.14 12.65 -6.16
C ASN A 331 -20.82 13.25 -4.92
N ALA A 332 -20.53 12.71 -3.73
CA ALA A 332 -21.18 13.13 -2.49
C ALA A 332 -20.54 14.37 -1.85
N ALA A 333 -19.21 14.48 -1.86
CA ALA A 333 -18.49 15.56 -1.18
C ALA A 333 -18.90 16.97 -1.66
N PRO A 334 -19.00 17.26 -2.98
CA PRO A 334 -19.39 18.60 -3.41
C PRO A 334 -20.80 19.00 -2.98
N LEU A 335 -21.72 18.04 -2.87
CA LEU A 335 -23.07 18.32 -2.36
C LEU A 335 -23.06 18.66 -0.87
N GLN A 336 -22.17 18.04 -0.09
CA GLN A 336 -21.98 18.34 1.33
C GLN A 336 -21.32 19.70 1.54
N ASP A 337 -20.45 20.10 0.62
CA ASP A 337 -19.67 21.34 0.69
C ASP A 337 -20.34 22.54 -0.01
N ASN A 338 -21.61 22.42 -0.41
CA ASN A 338 -22.36 23.45 -1.17
C ASN A 338 -21.68 23.88 -2.49
N ARG A 339 -21.10 22.90 -3.20
CA ARG A 339 -20.50 23.01 -4.55
C ARG A 339 -21.19 22.07 -5.55
N PRO A 340 -22.52 22.13 -5.72
CA PRO A 340 -23.26 21.19 -6.57
C PRO A 340 -22.81 21.18 -8.04
N GLU A 341 -22.21 22.26 -8.52
CA GLU A 341 -21.65 22.43 -9.87
C GLU A 341 -20.48 21.49 -10.19
N PHE A 342 -19.84 20.91 -9.17
CA PHE A 342 -18.85 19.84 -9.34
C PHE A 342 -19.47 18.46 -9.39
N SER A 343 -20.73 18.30 -8.97
CA SER A 343 -21.37 16.99 -8.82
C SER A 343 -21.62 16.32 -10.18
N LEU A 344 -21.34 15.01 -10.28
CA LEU A 344 -21.72 14.17 -11.42
C LEU A 344 -23.23 14.22 -11.73
N THR A 345 -24.06 14.54 -10.74
CA THR A 345 -25.52 14.66 -10.89
C THR A 345 -25.99 16.10 -11.04
N TYR A 346 -25.08 17.03 -11.36
CA TYR A 346 -25.44 18.42 -11.60
C TYR A 346 -26.45 18.52 -12.75
N LYS A 347 -27.60 19.14 -12.50
CA LYS A 347 -28.74 19.19 -13.43
C LYS A 347 -28.77 20.41 -14.36
N PRO A 348 -28.35 21.61 -13.95
CA PRO A 348 -28.36 22.79 -14.82
C PRO A 348 -27.49 22.66 -16.08
N GLY A 349 -26.55 21.72 -16.12
CA GLY A 349 -25.66 21.48 -17.25
C GLY A 349 -24.60 20.43 -16.92
N PRO A 350 -23.57 20.26 -17.78
CA PRO A 350 -22.42 19.45 -17.42
C PRO A 350 -21.71 20.03 -16.19
N PRO A 351 -21.09 19.19 -15.34
CA PRO A 351 -20.26 19.66 -14.25
C PRO A 351 -19.14 20.61 -14.73
N VAL A 352 -18.68 21.52 -13.88
CA VAL A 352 -17.68 22.55 -14.25
C VAL A 352 -16.37 21.99 -14.79
N TRP A 353 -16.00 20.77 -14.40
CA TRP A 353 -14.80 20.09 -14.89
C TRP A 353 -14.96 19.39 -16.24
N GLN A 354 -16.20 19.18 -16.74
CA GLN A 354 -16.46 18.52 -18.04
C GLN A 354 -16.45 19.54 -19.19
N GLN A 355 -15.30 20.17 -19.41
CA GLN A 355 -15.13 21.22 -20.42
C GLN A 355 -14.05 20.86 -21.44
N GLY A 356 -14.27 21.28 -22.68
CA GLY A 356 -13.32 21.15 -23.79
C GLY A 356 -13.31 19.77 -24.48
N GLU A 357 -12.72 19.76 -25.67
CA GLU A 357 -12.52 18.56 -26.49
C GLU A 357 -11.38 17.68 -25.97
N PRO A 358 -11.35 16.38 -26.34
CA PRO A 358 -10.21 15.50 -26.05
C PRO A 358 -8.87 16.10 -26.48
N LEU A 359 -7.82 15.91 -25.67
CA LEU A 359 -6.49 16.42 -25.99
C LEU A 359 -5.89 15.69 -27.20
N SER A 360 -5.45 16.47 -28.18
CA SER A 360 -4.57 15.99 -29.25
C SER A 360 -3.22 15.53 -28.70
N ASP A 361 -2.53 14.70 -29.48
CA ASP A 361 -1.16 14.24 -29.21
C ASP A 361 -0.16 15.37 -28.96
N ALA A 362 -0.30 16.48 -29.70
CA ALA A 362 0.51 17.67 -29.53
C ALA A 362 0.21 18.40 -28.20
N GLU A 363 -1.06 18.53 -27.84
CA GLU A 363 -1.45 19.14 -26.55
C GLU A 363 -1.01 18.28 -25.36
N VAL A 364 -1.07 16.95 -25.47
CA VAL A 364 -0.55 16.04 -24.44
C VAL A 364 0.96 16.23 -24.28
N SER A 365 1.70 16.26 -25.38
CA SER A 365 3.16 16.43 -25.35
C SER A 365 3.55 17.78 -24.72
N ALA A 366 2.86 18.86 -25.09
CA ALA A 366 3.09 20.18 -24.50
C ALA A 366 2.78 20.22 -22.99
N ARG A 367 1.72 19.54 -22.53
CA ARG A 367 1.40 19.45 -21.10
C ARG A 367 2.43 18.64 -20.32
N PHE A 368 2.92 17.56 -20.92
CA PHE A 368 3.99 16.75 -20.32
C PHE A 368 5.27 17.57 -20.16
N GLU A 369 5.68 18.33 -21.19
CA GLU A 369 6.85 19.20 -21.14
C GLU A 369 6.69 20.31 -20.09
N GLN A 370 5.50 20.91 -20.00
CA GLN A 370 5.19 21.89 -18.96
C GLN A 370 5.29 21.28 -17.55
N ALA A 371 4.70 20.10 -17.34
CA ALA A 371 4.76 19.41 -16.05
C ALA A 371 6.20 19.05 -15.65
N MET A 372 7.04 18.63 -16.61
CA MET A 372 8.46 18.38 -16.38
C MET A 372 9.19 19.66 -15.97
N SER A 373 8.96 20.76 -16.69
CA SER A 373 9.54 22.08 -16.38
C SER A 373 9.12 22.57 -14.99
N ASP A 374 7.85 22.42 -14.63
CA ASP A 374 7.33 22.80 -13.32
C ASP A 374 7.98 21.98 -12.20
N LEU A 375 8.16 20.67 -12.39
CA LEU A 375 8.85 19.81 -11.43
C LEU A 375 10.33 20.19 -11.26
N GLN A 376 11.02 20.56 -12.36
CA GLN A 376 12.40 21.06 -12.31
C GLN A 376 12.49 22.39 -11.55
N ALA A 377 11.56 23.31 -11.81
CA ALA A 377 11.50 24.62 -11.15
C ALA A 377 11.12 24.53 -9.67
N ASP A 378 10.30 23.55 -9.28
CA ASP A 378 9.87 23.32 -7.90
C ASP A 378 11.04 22.93 -6.99
N GLY A 379 12.01 22.19 -7.55
CA GLY A 379 13.17 21.63 -6.84
C GLY A 379 12.78 20.55 -5.82
N ASP A 380 13.77 19.82 -5.32
CA ASP A 380 13.58 18.87 -4.22
C ASP A 380 14.60 19.13 -3.12
N PRO A 381 14.17 19.34 -1.85
CA PRO A 381 15.10 19.58 -0.75
C PRO A 381 15.81 18.31 -0.27
N THR A 382 15.54 17.15 -0.89
CA THR A 382 16.13 15.87 -0.48
C THR A 382 17.63 15.85 -0.77
N VAL A 383 18.41 15.64 0.29
CA VAL A 383 19.85 15.42 0.23
C VAL A 383 20.13 13.93 0.33
N HIS A 384 20.92 13.41 -0.59
CA HIS A 384 21.35 12.01 -0.57
C HIS A 384 22.57 11.85 0.34
N PHE A 385 22.48 10.89 1.26
CA PHE A 385 23.56 10.49 2.13
C PHE A 385 23.92 9.03 1.87
N SER A 386 25.20 8.70 1.98
CA SER A 386 25.67 7.32 1.87
C SER A 386 25.14 6.44 3.01
N ARG A 387 25.34 5.12 2.86
CA ARG A 387 25.08 4.13 3.91
C ARG A 387 26.37 3.47 4.40
N TYR A 388 27.49 4.20 4.29
CA TYR A 388 28.73 3.88 4.99
C TYR A 388 28.70 4.63 6.31
N LEU A 389 28.62 3.89 7.42
CA LEU A 389 28.13 4.45 8.69
C LEU A 389 29.23 4.41 9.75
N ASP A 390 29.46 5.54 10.40
CA ASP A 390 30.40 5.65 11.51
C ASP A 390 29.65 5.95 12.82
N PRO A 391 30.03 5.31 13.95
CA PRO A 391 29.48 5.63 15.26
C PRO A 391 30.01 6.97 15.75
N VAL A 392 29.12 7.81 16.27
CA VAL A 392 29.48 9.15 16.77
C VAL A 392 29.09 9.35 18.23
N ARG A 393 29.84 10.19 18.93
CA ARG A 393 29.51 10.64 20.30
C ARG A 393 29.42 12.15 20.34
N VAL A 394 28.18 12.64 20.36
CA VAL A 394 27.87 14.07 20.48
C VAL A 394 27.42 14.35 21.91
N GLY A 395 27.92 15.42 22.52
CA GLY A 395 27.52 15.86 23.86
C GLY A 395 26.05 16.28 23.96
N GLY A 396 25.52 16.40 25.18
CA GLY A 396 24.12 16.77 25.45
C GLY A 396 23.40 15.77 26.36
N GLU A 397 22.20 16.14 26.81
CA GLU A 397 21.40 15.31 27.73
C GLU A 397 20.83 14.06 27.04
N ASP A 398 20.72 12.97 27.82
CA ASP A 398 20.06 11.75 27.39
C ASP A 398 18.60 11.77 27.85
N ALA A 399 17.67 11.82 26.90
CA ALA A 399 16.24 11.70 27.13
C ALA A 399 15.80 10.24 27.41
N GLY A 400 16.75 9.30 27.44
CA GLY A 400 16.55 7.88 27.72
C GLY A 400 16.28 7.05 26.47
N PRO A 401 16.03 5.75 26.64
CA PRO A 401 15.68 4.85 25.53
C PRO A 401 14.30 5.18 24.97
N SER A 402 14.07 4.92 23.67
CA SER A 402 12.73 5.01 23.09
C SER A 402 11.74 4.14 23.87
N GLN A 403 10.54 4.63 24.16
CA GLN A 403 9.49 3.85 24.83
C GLN A 403 8.11 4.13 24.24
N ILE A 404 7.25 3.12 24.24
CA ILE A 404 5.83 3.30 23.98
C ILE A 404 5.19 3.83 25.26
N HIS A 405 4.54 4.99 25.19
CA HIS A 405 3.85 5.61 26.33
C HIS A 405 4.74 5.81 27.58
N ALA A 406 5.84 6.58 27.45
CA ALA A 406 6.58 7.34 28.48
C ALA A 406 6.80 6.74 29.90
N THR A 407 6.63 5.44 30.12
CA THR A 407 6.78 4.81 31.44
C THR A 407 8.17 4.17 31.52
N PRO A 408 9.05 4.62 32.43
CA PRO A 408 10.37 4.04 32.58
C PRO A 408 10.22 2.70 33.30
N ARG A 409 10.35 1.59 32.56
CA ARG A 409 10.36 0.23 33.14
C ARG A 409 11.57 -0.60 32.72
N ASP A 410 12.17 -0.35 31.55
CA ASP A 410 13.27 -1.15 31.00
C ASP A 410 14.46 -0.27 30.55
N GLU A 411 15.70 -0.77 30.67
CA GLU A 411 16.90 -0.18 30.05
C GLU A 411 16.89 -0.31 28.52
N ALA A 412 16.12 -1.26 27.98
CA ALA A 412 15.97 -1.49 26.56
C ALA A 412 14.90 -0.57 25.95
N ALA A 413 15.14 -0.11 24.72
CA ALA A 413 14.21 0.73 23.99
C ALA A 413 13.08 -0.10 23.38
N VAL A 414 11.84 0.41 23.46
CA VAL A 414 10.65 -0.21 22.89
C VAL A 414 9.98 0.75 21.90
N SER A 415 9.84 0.32 20.65
CA SER A 415 9.18 1.09 19.60
C SER A 415 8.21 0.27 18.79
N ARG A 416 7.11 0.88 18.37
CA ARG A 416 6.08 0.27 17.53
C ARG A 416 6.16 0.78 16.11
N PHE A 417 6.23 -0.16 15.17
CA PHE A 417 6.26 0.09 13.74
C PHE A 417 4.99 -0.41 13.04
N ARG A 418 4.66 0.24 11.93
CA ARG A 418 3.57 -0.13 11.02
C ARG A 418 4.14 -0.27 9.62
N SER A 419 3.61 -1.21 8.85
CA SER A 419 4.02 -1.42 7.45
C SER A 419 5.51 -1.77 7.26
N GLY A 420 6.20 -2.20 8.32
CA GLY A 420 7.60 -2.62 8.29
C GLY A 420 8.63 -1.62 8.81
N LEU A 421 9.89 -2.01 8.67
CA LEU A 421 11.10 -1.27 9.04
C LEU A 421 12.20 -1.60 8.05
N LEU A 422 12.89 -0.58 7.56
CA LEU A 422 14.23 -0.72 6.98
C LEU A 422 15.23 -0.12 7.98
N GLY A 423 16.28 -0.87 8.30
CA GLY A 423 17.33 -0.40 9.18
C GLY A 423 18.68 -1.06 8.94
N TYR A 424 19.62 -0.79 9.82
CA TYR A 424 20.98 -1.32 9.73
C TYR A 424 21.50 -1.73 11.10
N LEU A 425 22.07 -2.92 11.17
CA LEU A 425 22.93 -3.35 12.28
C LEU A 425 24.37 -3.02 11.90
N VAL A 426 25.04 -2.24 12.75
CA VAL A 426 26.39 -1.71 12.46
C VAL A 426 27.37 -2.08 13.58
N PRO A 427 27.78 -3.36 13.71
CA PRO A 427 28.72 -3.78 14.74
C PRO A 427 30.14 -3.28 14.46
N ALA A 428 30.91 -3.01 15.51
CA ALA A 428 32.33 -2.67 15.41
C ALA A 428 33.25 -3.89 15.15
N GLY A 429 32.69 -5.10 15.15
CA GLY A 429 33.41 -6.36 15.02
C GLY A 429 32.43 -7.53 14.92
N ALA A 430 32.89 -8.75 15.21
CA ALA A 430 31.97 -9.87 15.36
C ALA A 430 31.04 -9.64 16.57
N LEU A 431 29.73 -9.81 16.39
CA LEU A 431 28.72 -9.55 17.41
C LEU A 431 27.52 -10.47 17.20
N THR A 432 26.92 -10.97 18.29
CA THR A 432 25.55 -11.50 18.24
C THR A 432 24.59 -10.38 18.58
N ALA A 433 23.90 -9.83 17.58
CA ALA A 433 22.91 -8.79 17.81
C ALA A 433 21.67 -9.40 18.46
N ARG A 434 21.25 -8.82 19.59
CA ARG A 434 20.06 -9.26 20.33
C ARG A 434 18.95 -8.24 20.19
N LEU A 435 17.74 -8.71 19.90
CA LEU A 435 16.53 -7.90 19.87
C LEU A 435 15.36 -8.78 20.27
N GLU A 436 14.24 -8.16 20.63
CA GLU A 436 13.00 -8.90 20.84
C GLU A 436 11.87 -8.31 20.02
N ILE A 437 11.01 -9.16 19.48
CA ILE A 437 9.92 -8.73 18.60
C ILE A 437 8.57 -9.27 19.06
N SER A 438 7.55 -8.42 19.02
CA SER A 438 6.16 -8.79 19.28
C SER A 438 5.28 -8.34 18.12
N PRO A 439 4.90 -9.25 17.20
CA PRO A 439 3.93 -8.96 16.15
C PRO A 439 2.59 -8.49 16.74
N THR A 440 1.95 -7.49 16.13
CA THR A 440 0.68 -6.93 16.66
C THR A 440 -0.51 -7.86 16.43
N SER A 441 -0.58 -8.52 15.29
CA SER A 441 -1.73 -9.36 14.92
C SER A 441 -1.39 -10.42 13.89
N LYS A 442 -0.77 -10.02 12.77
CA LYS A 442 -0.33 -10.92 11.71
C LYS A 442 1.13 -11.34 11.92
N PRO A 443 1.56 -12.45 11.31
CA PRO A 443 2.97 -12.82 11.29
C PRO A 443 3.85 -11.70 10.73
N VAL A 444 5.07 -11.62 11.22
CA VAL A 444 6.09 -10.63 10.84
C VAL A 444 7.38 -11.35 10.52
N THR A 445 7.99 -11.00 9.39
CA THR A 445 9.25 -11.58 8.95
C THR A 445 10.38 -10.59 9.18
N ILE A 446 11.50 -11.06 9.74
CA ILE A 446 12.77 -10.33 9.83
C ILE A 446 13.73 -10.98 8.83
N GLN A 447 14.34 -10.17 7.97
CA GLN A 447 15.44 -10.54 7.10
C GLN A 447 16.65 -9.65 7.38
N VAL A 448 17.84 -10.25 7.42
CA VAL A 448 19.11 -9.51 7.56
C VAL A 448 20.03 -9.90 6.41
N PHE A 449 20.54 -8.89 5.72
CA PHE A 449 21.37 -9.05 4.54
C PHE A 449 22.80 -8.59 4.81
N TYR A 450 23.75 -9.41 4.40
CA TYR A 450 25.13 -9.00 4.18
C TYR A 450 25.29 -8.72 2.69
N ARG A 451 25.39 -7.44 2.31
CA ARG A 451 25.24 -7.00 0.92
C ARG A 451 23.86 -7.41 0.38
N ASP A 452 23.81 -8.33 -0.59
CA ASP A 452 22.58 -8.84 -1.18
C ASP A 452 22.22 -10.25 -0.69
N ASP A 453 23.10 -10.88 0.10
CA ASP A 453 22.90 -12.23 0.63
C ASP A 453 22.13 -12.18 1.96
N ALA A 454 20.96 -12.83 2.03
CA ALA A 454 20.23 -13.01 3.27
C ALA A 454 20.98 -13.98 4.20
N ILE A 455 21.47 -13.49 5.34
CA ILE A 455 22.18 -14.28 6.36
C ILE A 455 21.29 -14.70 7.52
N PHE A 456 20.10 -14.08 7.64
CA PHE A 456 19.09 -14.40 8.63
C PHE A 456 17.71 -14.16 8.02
N GLU A 457 16.80 -15.12 8.20
CA GLU A 457 15.40 -14.98 7.87
C GLU A 457 14.55 -15.76 8.87
N GLN A 458 13.60 -15.09 9.52
CA GLN A 458 12.69 -15.76 10.46
C GLN A 458 11.32 -15.06 10.53
N GLU A 459 10.26 -15.87 10.57
CA GLU A 459 8.88 -15.43 10.80
C GLU A 459 8.51 -15.57 12.28
N TYR A 460 7.86 -14.54 12.83
CA TYR A 460 7.35 -14.49 14.19
C TYR A 460 5.83 -14.27 14.19
N ARG A 461 5.14 -14.88 15.15
CA ARG A 461 3.68 -14.79 15.30
C ARG A 461 3.30 -14.01 16.55
N ALA A 462 2.10 -13.43 16.56
CA ALA A 462 1.60 -12.76 17.76
C ALA A 462 1.58 -13.73 18.96
N ALA A 463 2.10 -13.28 20.09
CA ALA A 463 2.17 -14.02 21.35
C ALA A 463 1.97 -13.06 22.53
N ASP A 464 1.72 -13.59 23.72
CA ASP A 464 1.57 -12.79 24.95
C ASP A 464 2.89 -12.18 25.44
N GLN A 465 4.02 -12.61 24.85
CA GLN A 465 5.37 -12.18 25.20
C GLN A 465 6.16 -11.83 23.93
N PHE A 466 7.25 -11.09 24.11
CA PHE A 466 8.19 -10.83 23.03
C PHE A 466 8.96 -12.11 22.67
N HIS A 467 9.24 -12.30 21.38
CA HIS A 467 10.12 -13.35 20.90
C HIS A 467 11.57 -12.85 20.92
N PRO A 468 12.51 -13.57 21.56
CA PRO A 468 13.92 -13.23 21.45
C PRO A 468 14.42 -13.52 20.03
N VAL A 469 15.31 -12.66 19.56
CA VAL A 469 15.93 -12.75 18.24
C VAL A 469 17.44 -12.55 18.43
N GLU A 470 18.22 -13.53 18.00
CA GLU A 470 19.68 -13.47 18.03
C GLU A 470 20.21 -13.65 16.61
N ILE A 471 21.00 -12.68 16.15
CA ILE A 471 21.54 -12.66 14.79
C ILE A 471 23.06 -12.60 14.88
N GLU A 472 23.73 -13.59 14.30
CA GLU A 472 25.20 -13.62 14.24
C GLU A 472 25.70 -12.69 13.14
N LEU A 473 26.50 -11.70 13.53
CA LEU A 473 27.16 -10.76 12.65
C LEU A 473 28.66 -11.06 12.64
N PRO A 474 29.22 -11.63 11.56
CA PRO A 474 30.56 -12.23 11.59
C PRO A 474 31.71 -11.23 11.64
N ARG A 475 31.47 -9.96 11.27
CA ARG A 475 32.51 -8.92 11.17
C ARG A 475 31.90 -7.52 11.20
N ALA A 476 32.76 -6.52 11.36
CA ALA A 476 32.39 -5.11 11.18
C ALA A 476 31.90 -4.86 9.74
N PHE A 477 30.63 -4.47 9.60
CA PHE A 477 29.97 -4.14 8.33
C PHE A 477 28.59 -3.52 8.61
N GLU A 478 27.98 -2.88 7.61
CA GLU A 478 26.59 -2.44 7.65
C GLU A 478 25.66 -3.56 7.13
N TYR A 479 24.95 -4.22 8.04
CA TYR A 479 23.99 -5.27 7.68
C TYR A 479 22.60 -4.68 7.53
N ARG A 480 21.99 -4.81 6.34
CA ARG A 480 20.65 -4.29 6.07
C ARG A 480 19.62 -5.17 6.78
N VAL A 481 18.73 -4.55 7.55
CA VAL A 481 17.65 -5.23 8.27
C VAL A 481 16.33 -4.81 7.65
N GLU A 482 15.54 -5.77 7.19
CA GLU A 482 14.19 -5.57 6.68
C GLU A 482 13.22 -6.34 7.56
N ILE A 483 12.25 -5.63 8.14
CA ILE A 483 11.16 -6.24 8.90
C ILE A 483 9.86 -5.89 8.21
N SER A 484 9.05 -6.89 7.88
CA SER A 484 7.78 -6.71 7.17
C SER A 484 6.58 -6.94 8.09
N GLY A 485 5.67 -5.96 8.15
CA GLY A 485 4.41 -6.05 8.90
C GLY A 485 4.30 -5.07 10.07
N ASP A 486 3.37 -5.34 10.98
CA ASP A 486 3.07 -4.50 12.14
C ASP A 486 3.58 -5.15 13.43
N PHE A 487 4.52 -4.52 14.12
CA PHE A 487 5.20 -5.10 15.27
C PHE A 487 5.62 -4.06 16.30
N THR A 488 5.92 -4.55 17.49
CA THR A 488 6.68 -3.85 18.51
C THR A 488 8.06 -4.47 18.61
N LEU A 489 9.09 -3.64 18.65
CA LEU A 489 10.48 -4.04 18.73
C LEU A 489 11.05 -3.58 20.07
N ARG A 490 11.72 -4.47 20.78
CA ARG A 490 12.58 -4.13 21.92
C ARG A 490 14.04 -4.26 21.51
N VAL A 491 14.81 -3.19 21.71
CA VAL A 491 16.20 -3.06 21.30
C VAL A 491 17.05 -2.77 22.54
N PRO A 492 17.92 -3.69 22.98
CA PRO A 492 18.93 -3.45 24.02
C PRO A 492 19.88 -2.29 23.66
N ALA A 493 20.46 -1.64 24.68
CA ALA A 493 21.34 -0.48 24.49
C ALA A 493 22.69 -0.81 23.81
N ASP A 494 23.12 -2.07 23.87
CA ASP A 494 24.33 -2.59 23.25
C ASP A 494 24.10 -3.08 21.80
N THR A 495 22.84 -3.16 21.34
CA THR A 495 22.52 -3.55 19.97
C THR A 495 22.62 -2.32 19.04
N PRO A 496 23.57 -2.30 18.08
CA PRO A 496 23.82 -1.14 17.22
C PRO A 496 22.83 -1.09 16.05
N LEU A 497 21.53 -1.06 16.36
CA LEU A 497 20.45 -0.99 15.38
C LEU A 497 20.00 0.46 15.21
N ILE A 498 20.02 0.92 13.96
CA ILE A 498 19.38 2.16 13.52
C ILE A 498 18.32 1.84 12.48
N PHE A 499 17.43 2.80 12.21
CA PHE A 499 16.44 2.67 11.16
C PHE A 499 16.29 3.89 10.28
N GLU A 500 15.80 3.67 9.07
CA GLU A 500 15.62 4.73 8.07
C GLU A 500 14.29 5.46 8.19
N ALA A 501 14.34 6.77 7.93
CA ALA A 501 13.20 7.62 7.60
C ALA A 501 13.49 8.40 6.31
N SER A 502 13.82 7.70 5.23
CA SER A 502 14.20 8.30 3.94
C SER A 502 12.98 8.48 3.02
N VAL A 503 13.14 9.23 1.92
CA VAL A 503 12.06 9.47 0.95
C VAL A 503 11.56 8.17 0.31
N VAL A 504 12.48 7.24 0.03
CA VAL A 504 12.16 5.94 -0.58
C VAL A 504 11.58 4.97 0.45
N ARG A 505 12.03 5.04 1.72
CA ARG A 505 11.57 4.20 2.82
C ARG A 505 11.29 5.06 4.06
N PRO A 506 10.11 5.71 4.11
CA PRO A 506 9.75 6.53 5.25
C PRO A 506 9.47 5.66 6.48
N ALA A 507 9.80 6.17 7.66
CA ALA A 507 9.52 5.45 8.91
C ALA A 507 8.03 5.58 9.26
N TRP A 508 7.38 4.47 9.58
CA TRP A 508 6.00 4.44 10.06
C TRP A 508 5.97 4.02 11.53
N ILE A 509 5.87 5.01 12.42
CA ILE A 509 6.04 4.83 13.88
C ILE A 509 4.70 5.03 14.59
N SER A 510 4.49 4.39 15.74
CA SER A 510 3.27 4.56 16.55
C SER A 510 3.57 4.88 18.02
N TYR A 511 3.51 6.18 18.37
CA TYR A 511 3.65 6.71 19.74
C TYR A 511 4.95 6.28 20.45
N SER A 512 6.05 6.26 19.71
CA SER A 512 7.35 5.79 20.20
C SER A 512 8.38 6.91 20.11
N GLY A 513 9.24 7.01 21.11
CA GLY A 513 10.35 7.96 21.20
C GLY A 513 10.89 8.03 22.64
N PRO A 514 12.03 8.68 22.88
CA PRO A 514 12.82 9.43 21.91
C PRO A 514 13.57 8.55 20.91
N HIS A 515 13.59 8.99 19.65
CA HIS A 515 14.50 8.47 18.62
C HIS A 515 15.47 9.57 18.23
N TYR A 516 16.76 9.29 18.30
CA TYR A 516 17.83 10.26 18.11
C TYR A 516 18.30 10.31 16.66
N PHE A 517 18.59 11.50 16.17
CA PHE A 517 19.19 11.72 14.86
C PHE A 517 20.13 12.93 14.90
N TYR A 518 21.10 12.97 13.98
CA TYR A 518 22.09 14.04 13.92
C TYR A 518 21.65 15.17 13.00
N VAL A 519 21.78 16.41 13.47
CA VAL A 519 21.61 17.62 12.63
C VAL A 519 23.01 18.17 12.31
N PRO A 520 23.47 18.10 11.04
CA PRO A 520 24.81 18.54 10.64
C PRO A 520 25.13 20.00 10.99
N LYS A 521 26.41 20.31 11.22
CA LYS A 521 26.86 21.69 11.45
C LYS A 521 26.56 22.56 10.23
N GLY A 522 26.17 23.81 10.49
CA GLY A 522 25.77 24.76 9.46
C GLY A 522 24.34 24.56 8.93
N THR A 523 23.61 23.55 9.40
CA THR A 523 22.18 23.40 9.05
C THR A 523 21.40 24.58 9.62
N ARG A 524 20.78 25.38 8.74
CA ARG A 524 19.93 26.52 9.14
C ARG A 524 18.46 26.18 9.21
N GLU A 525 18.05 25.19 8.43
CA GLU A 525 16.68 24.73 8.32
C GLU A 525 16.67 23.21 8.28
N LEU A 526 15.90 22.58 9.14
CA LEU A 526 15.59 21.16 9.07
C LEU A 526 14.32 20.99 8.23
N ILE A 527 14.39 20.17 7.18
CA ILE A 527 13.29 19.94 6.26
C ILE A 527 12.80 18.50 6.42
N VAL A 528 11.50 18.35 6.72
CA VAL A 528 10.88 17.06 7.04
C VAL A 528 9.52 16.91 6.37
N ASP A 529 9.04 15.68 6.22
CA ASP A 529 7.63 15.39 5.92
C ASP A 529 7.08 14.46 6.99
N ALA A 530 5.92 14.80 7.53
CA ALA A 530 5.31 14.09 8.64
C ALA A 530 3.78 14.09 8.53
N ASP A 531 3.17 12.94 8.81
CA ASP A 531 1.71 12.78 8.86
C ASP A 531 1.30 11.62 9.80
N PRO A 532 0.46 11.83 10.83
CA PRO A 532 -0.19 13.09 11.20
C PRO A 532 0.60 13.95 12.21
N ARG A 533 1.69 13.44 12.80
CA ARG A 533 2.46 14.21 13.78
C ARG A 533 3.91 13.73 13.92
N LEU A 534 4.84 14.67 13.76
CA LEU A 534 6.22 14.54 14.23
C LEU A 534 6.43 15.47 15.43
N SER A 535 6.82 14.91 16.57
CA SER A 535 7.09 15.68 17.79
C SER A 535 8.59 15.65 18.05
N LEU A 536 9.25 16.81 17.97
CA LEU A 536 10.69 16.96 18.12
C LEU A 536 11.03 17.65 19.43
N VAL A 537 12.21 17.36 19.98
CA VAL A 537 12.88 18.21 20.96
C VAL A 537 14.06 18.86 20.28
N ILE A 538 14.02 20.19 20.23
CA ILE A 538 15.04 21.03 19.62
C ILE A 538 15.98 21.49 20.75
N PRO A 539 17.30 21.21 20.68
CA PRO A 539 18.26 21.69 21.67
C PRO A 539 18.12 23.19 21.92
N GLY A 540 18.02 23.59 23.19
CA GLY A 540 17.85 24.98 23.59
C GLY A 540 16.45 25.60 23.41
N GLN A 541 15.51 24.94 22.70
CA GLN A 541 14.14 25.43 22.52
C GLN A 541 13.06 24.52 23.13
N GLY A 542 13.35 23.23 23.31
CA GLY A 542 12.40 22.26 23.87
C GLY A 542 11.48 21.63 22.80
N ARG A 543 10.28 21.19 23.22
CA ARG A 543 9.39 20.39 22.37
C ARG A 543 8.68 21.24 21.32
N ARG A 544 8.70 20.80 20.06
CA ARG A 544 7.89 21.31 18.94
C ARG A 544 7.10 20.19 18.29
N ASP A 545 5.81 20.42 18.08
CA ASP A 545 4.94 19.50 17.37
C ASP A 545 4.71 19.99 15.95
N LEU A 546 4.87 19.10 14.98
CA LEU A 546 4.72 19.36 13.55
C LEU A 546 3.58 18.52 12.99
N HIS A 547 2.72 19.16 12.21
CA HIS A 547 1.53 18.60 11.61
C HIS A 547 1.50 18.86 10.09
N PRO A 548 0.70 18.10 9.33
CA PRO A 548 0.49 18.36 7.91
C PRO A 548 0.13 19.82 7.55
N ALA A 549 -0.58 20.51 8.45
CA ALA A 549 -0.93 21.93 8.30
C ALA A 549 0.28 22.87 8.31
N ASP A 550 1.41 22.45 8.89
CA ASP A 550 2.66 23.23 8.94
C ASP A 550 3.50 23.12 7.65
N ARG A 551 3.06 22.31 6.67
CA ARG A 551 3.75 22.23 5.38
C ARG A 551 3.73 23.60 4.69
N VAL A 552 4.84 23.92 4.03
CA VAL A 552 4.97 25.13 3.22
C VAL A 552 3.92 25.09 2.10
N SER A 553 3.29 26.23 1.82
CA SER A 553 2.28 26.30 0.76
C SER A 553 2.84 25.84 -0.58
N GLY A 554 2.12 24.95 -1.27
CA GLY A 554 2.58 24.34 -2.52
C GLY A 554 3.74 23.34 -2.38
N LYS A 555 4.10 22.91 -1.16
CA LYS A 555 5.17 21.93 -0.91
C LYS A 555 4.68 20.77 -0.06
N SER A 556 5.34 19.62 -0.20
CA SER A 556 5.03 18.39 0.56
C SER A 556 5.78 18.28 1.89
N HIS A 557 6.51 19.33 2.29
CA HIS A 557 7.42 19.32 3.43
C HIS A 557 7.21 20.52 4.35
N ILE A 558 7.71 20.37 5.57
CA ILE A 558 7.69 21.34 6.66
C ILE A 558 9.13 21.84 6.84
N ILE A 559 9.29 23.15 7.03
CA ILE A 559 10.56 23.78 7.33
C ILE A 559 10.59 24.14 8.83
N VAL A 560 11.62 23.65 9.52
CA VAL A 560 11.88 23.93 10.94
C VAL A 560 13.19 24.72 11.03
N PRO A 561 13.15 26.00 11.42
CA PRO A 561 14.37 26.76 11.68
C PRO A 561 15.23 26.06 12.73
N VAL A 562 16.52 25.92 12.45
CA VAL A 562 17.53 25.41 13.38
C VAL A 562 18.09 26.60 14.17
N PRO A 563 17.84 26.67 15.49
CA PRO A 563 18.34 27.76 16.32
C PRO A 563 19.86 27.80 16.38
N ASP A 564 20.44 28.96 16.67
CA ASP A 564 21.88 29.07 16.84
C ASP A 564 22.38 28.12 17.95
N GLY A 565 23.37 27.30 17.59
CA GLY A 565 23.96 26.30 18.48
C GLY A 565 23.15 25.00 18.56
N ALA A 566 22.02 24.85 17.87
CA ALA A 566 21.28 23.59 17.80
C ALA A 566 21.73 22.69 16.62
N ASP A 567 22.54 23.21 15.70
CA ASP A 567 23.25 22.44 14.69
C ASP A 567 24.49 21.73 15.28
N GLY A 568 24.97 20.69 14.61
CA GLY A 568 26.03 19.84 15.15
C GLY A 568 25.65 19.07 16.41
N GLN A 569 24.34 18.97 16.70
CA GLN A 569 23.79 18.31 17.88
C GLN A 569 22.88 17.14 17.52
N LEU A 570 22.64 16.28 18.51
CA LEU A 570 21.59 15.26 18.42
C LEU A 570 20.25 15.89 18.77
N TRP A 571 19.32 15.77 17.83
CA TRP A 571 17.91 16.03 18.06
C TRP A 571 17.23 14.70 18.36
N HIS A 572 16.06 14.75 18.98
CA HIS A 572 15.28 13.54 19.17
C HIS A 572 13.78 13.77 19.03
N THR A 573 13.08 12.71 18.64
CA THR A 573 11.62 12.70 18.66
C THR A 573 11.08 12.55 20.10
N THR A 574 9.78 12.70 20.30
CA THR A 574 9.09 12.33 21.55
C THR A 574 8.14 11.15 21.34
N THR A 575 7.63 10.58 22.44
CA THR A 575 6.58 9.55 22.45
C THR A 575 5.25 9.98 21.81
N LEU A 576 5.10 11.26 21.46
CA LEU A 576 3.91 11.78 20.77
C LEU A 576 4.01 11.66 19.24
N THR A 577 5.17 11.27 18.73
CA THR A 577 5.42 11.03 17.31
C THR A 577 4.63 9.82 16.84
N ARG A 578 3.88 9.97 15.73
CA ARG A 578 3.09 8.89 15.14
C ARG A 578 2.85 9.12 13.65
N GLY A 579 2.75 8.02 12.92
CA GLY A 579 2.51 7.98 11.49
C GLY A 579 3.81 7.97 10.68
N ARG A 580 3.71 8.49 9.45
CA ARG A 580 4.80 8.50 8.47
C ARG A 580 5.73 9.67 8.75
N ILE A 581 7.05 9.42 8.73
CA ILE A 581 8.09 10.41 8.97
C ILE A 581 9.17 10.28 7.91
N THR A 582 9.65 11.41 7.42
CA THR A 582 10.76 11.50 6.48
C THR A 582 11.66 12.69 6.82
N LEU A 583 12.97 12.46 6.89
CA LEU A 583 14.00 13.51 6.97
C LEU A 583 14.54 13.76 5.55
N LEU A 584 14.56 15.03 5.11
CA LEU A 584 14.88 15.36 3.72
C LEU A 584 16.31 15.85 3.54
N ASN A 585 16.77 16.78 4.38
CA ASN A 585 18.07 17.41 4.23
C ASN A 585 19.07 17.08 5.35
N THR A 586 18.75 16.07 6.16
CA THR A 586 19.64 15.52 7.20
C THR A 586 19.74 14.01 7.02
N PRO A 587 20.77 13.35 7.59
CA PRO A 587 20.87 11.89 7.52
C PRO A 587 19.57 11.24 8.00
N PRO A 588 18.89 10.44 7.17
CA PRO A 588 17.59 9.89 7.50
C PRO A 588 17.71 8.66 8.42
N LEU A 589 18.56 8.75 9.45
CA LEU A 589 18.95 7.66 10.34
C LEU A 589 18.50 7.99 11.76
N LEU A 590 17.63 7.14 12.30
CA LEU A 590 17.10 7.27 13.65
C LEU A 590 17.61 6.13 14.54
N SER A 591 18.01 6.49 15.75
CA SER A 591 18.58 5.58 16.74
C SER A 591 17.63 5.44 17.93
N PHE A 592 17.51 4.22 18.47
CA PHE A 592 16.65 3.92 19.62
C PHE A 592 17.23 4.43 20.95
N HIS A 593 18.55 4.56 21.00
CA HIS A 593 19.32 5.01 22.16
C HIS A 593 20.26 6.12 21.73
N ARG A 594 20.58 7.03 22.67
CA ARG A 594 21.55 8.10 22.43
C ARG A 594 22.97 7.57 22.20
N GLY A 595 23.33 6.47 22.87
CA GLY A 595 24.67 5.88 22.82
C GLY A 595 24.99 5.15 21.50
N THR A 596 23.98 4.86 20.68
CA THR A 596 24.10 4.08 19.44
C THR A 596 23.71 4.92 18.21
N VAL A 597 24.22 6.15 18.12
CA VAL A 597 24.00 7.01 16.96
C VAL A 597 25.09 6.81 15.92
N PHE A 598 24.65 6.65 14.68
CA PHE A 598 25.50 6.54 13.51
C PHE A 598 25.20 7.66 12.53
N VAL A 599 26.24 8.14 11.85
CA VAL A 599 26.11 9.10 10.76
C VAL A 599 26.84 8.59 9.52
N PRO A 600 26.46 9.06 8.32
CA PRO A 600 27.23 8.83 7.10
C PRO A 600 28.69 9.25 7.28
N ARG A 601 29.63 8.42 6.81
CA ARG A 601 31.07 8.63 6.96
C ARG A 601 31.52 10.00 6.45
N GLU A 602 30.93 10.46 5.34
CA GLU A 602 31.23 11.79 4.78
C GLU A 602 30.95 12.94 5.77
N LEU A 603 29.98 12.80 6.68
CA LEU A 603 29.72 13.78 7.74
C LEU A 603 30.63 13.57 8.94
N SER A 604 30.86 12.30 9.31
CA SER A 604 31.78 11.93 10.39
C SER A 604 33.18 12.51 10.17
N GLU A 605 33.71 12.37 8.96
CA GLU A 605 35.03 12.86 8.54
C GLU A 605 35.07 14.39 8.44
N SER A 606 34.07 15.01 7.80
CA SER A 606 34.06 16.46 7.57
C SER A 606 33.87 17.28 8.86
N GLU A 607 33.13 16.74 9.84
CA GLU A 607 32.83 17.45 11.08
C GLU A 607 33.65 16.97 12.29
N GLY A 608 34.49 15.95 12.10
CA GLY A 608 35.38 15.39 13.13
C GLY A 608 34.63 14.68 14.26
N LEU A 609 33.58 13.92 13.92
CA LEU A 609 32.68 13.28 14.88
C LEU A 609 33.11 11.85 15.27
N SER A 610 33.99 11.25 14.47
CA SER A 610 34.44 9.88 14.65
C SER A 610 35.02 9.62 16.03
N THR A 611 34.60 8.51 16.62
CA THR A 611 35.19 7.95 17.86
C THR A 611 36.43 7.10 17.60
N ASN A 612 36.75 6.80 16.33
CA ASN A 612 37.95 6.09 15.93
C ASN A 612 39.12 7.08 15.80
N ARG A 613 39.79 7.33 16.92
CA ARG A 613 41.23 7.65 16.94
C ARG A 613 42.00 6.48 17.53
#